data_AF-A0A382XTA1-F1
#
_entry.id   AF-A0A382XTA1-F1
#
_cell.length_a   1.000
_cell.length_b   1.000
_cell.length_c   1.000
_cell.angle_alpha   90.00
_cell.angle_beta   90.00
_cell.angle_gamma   90.00
#
_symmetry.space_group_name_H-M   'P 1'
#
loop_
_entity.id
_entity.type
_entity.pdbx_description
1 polymer ?
#
loop_
_entity_poly.entity_id
_entity_poly.type
_entity_poly.pdbx_seq_one_letter_code
_entity_poly.pdbx_strand_id
1 'polypeptide(L)'
;MALPKVSTPTYELTVPSTGEKVSYRPFLVKEEKTLLMAAEDQNISTITKAMRDIISTCTEGEVDLKNLAPYDIEYIFLQLRGKSVGDVINLNLKKPEAIECEESECPGSTEVRIDIDDIKIDTSKIVDSKIELTKDIGIKLGFPQLDSVQKYTTKGGAMDASAVFKMINDCIEYIWEGKEIYKAKDSTK
;
A
#
# COMPACT_ATOMS: atom_id res chain seq x y z
N MET A 1 6.89 -6.75 -37.63
CA MET A 1 7.23 -8.08 -37.04
C MET A 1 7.11 -7.95 -35.54
N ALA A 2 6.26 -8.75 -34.91
CA ALA A 2 6.09 -8.70 -33.46
C ALA A 2 7.39 -9.19 -32.79
N LEU A 3 7.97 -8.36 -31.93
CA LEU A 3 9.12 -8.74 -31.11
C LEU A 3 8.75 -10.01 -30.31
N PRO A 4 9.66 -10.99 -30.19
CA PRO A 4 9.43 -12.15 -29.32
C PRO A 4 9.15 -11.64 -27.90
N LYS A 5 7.93 -11.86 -27.41
CA LYS A 5 7.60 -11.59 -26.00
C LYS A 5 8.21 -12.71 -25.17
N VAL A 6 8.91 -12.35 -24.11
CA VAL A 6 9.40 -13.32 -23.13
C VAL A 6 8.17 -14.01 -22.53
N SER A 7 8.07 -15.33 -22.69
CA SER A 7 7.03 -16.12 -22.04
C SER A 7 7.33 -16.12 -20.55
N THR A 8 6.47 -15.45 -19.79
CA THR A 8 6.56 -15.40 -18.32
C THR A 8 5.31 -16.08 -17.75
N PRO A 9 5.44 -16.79 -16.62
CA PRO A 9 4.28 -17.34 -15.94
C PRO A 9 3.36 -16.21 -15.47
N THR A 10 2.05 -16.43 -15.59
CA THR A 10 1.02 -15.52 -15.09
C THR A 10 0.40 -16.14 -13.84
N TYR A 11 0.20 -15.31 -12.83
CA TYR A 11 -0.45 -15.63 -11.57
C TYR A 11 -1.66 -14.72 -11.37
N GLU A 12 -2.56 -15.13 -10.50
CA GLU A 12 -3.72 -14.31 -10.13
C GLU A 12 -3.62 -13.97 -8.64
N LEU A 13 -4.03 -12.75 -8.28
CA LEU A 13 -4.26 -12.35 -6.90
C LEU A 13 -5.64 -11.70 -6.79
N THR A 14 -6.17 -11.67 -5.56
CA THR A 14 -7.38 -10.91 -5.24
C THR A 14 -6.98 -9.70 -4.41
N VAL A 15 -7.41 -8.52 -4.86
CA VAL A 15 -7.18 -7.26 -4.16
C VAL A 15 -8.00 -7.24 -2.86
N PRO A 16 -7.38 -7.05 -1.68
CA PRO A 16 -8.08 -7.17 -0.40
C PRO A 16 -9.27 -6.21 -0.23
N SER A 17 -9.15 -4.95 -0.65
CA SER A 17 -10.21 -3.95 -0.45
C SER A 17 -11.39 -4.09 -1.40
N THR A 18 -11.13 -4.42 -2.67
CA THR A 18 -12.16 -4.44 -3.73
C THR A 18 -12.68 -5.84 -4.02
N GLY A 19 -11.91 -6.89 -3.68
CA GLY A 19 -12.18 -8.26 -4.11
C GLY A 19 -11.94 -8.50 -5.60
N GLU A 20 -11.37 -7.53 -6.31
CA GLU A 20 -11.06 -7.64 -7.73
C GLU A 20 -9.94 -8.65 -7.97
N LYS A 21 -10.10 -9.50 -8.98
CA LYS A 21 -9.05 -10.42 -9.41
C LYS A 21 -8.17 -9.76 -10.45
N VAL A 22 -6.86 -9.81 -10.22
CA VAL A 22 -5.86 -9.20 -11.06
C VAL A 22 -4.87 -10.26 -11.50
N SER A 23 -4.55 -10.28 -12.80
CA SER A 23 -3.48 -11.10 -13.33
C SER A 23 -2.15 -10.36 -13.24
N TYR A 24 -1.09 -11.07 -12.87
CA TYR A 24 0.24 -10.49 -12.78
C TYR A 24 1.32 -11.48 -13.18
N ARG A 25 2.47 -10.96 -13.62
CA ARG A 25 3.70 -11.74 -13.82
C ARG A 25 4.76 -11.36 -12.78
N PRO A 26 5.72 -12.25 -12.48
CA PRO A 26 6.90 -11.87 -11.70
C PRO A 26 7.69 -10.74 -12.38
N PHE A 27 8.32 -9.89 -11.57
CA PHE A 27 9.23 -8.88 -12.07
C PHE A 27 10.53 -9.52 -12.57
N LEU A 28 11.11 -8.91 -13.60
CA LEU A 28 12.38 -9.29 -14.20
C LEU A 28 13.54 -8.62 -13.45
N VAL A 29 14.76 -9.13 -13.66
CA VAL A 29 16.00 -8.59 -13.06
C VAL A 29 16.16 -7.07 -13.32
N LYS A 30 15.67 -6.56 -14.46
CA LYS A 30 15.68 -5.12 -14.77
C LYS A 30 14.78 -4.32 -13.82
N GLU A 31 13.60 -4.82 -13.53
CA GLU A 31 12.60 -4.21 -12.65
C GLU A 31 13.10 -4.27 -11.19
N GLU A 32 13.66 -5.41 -10.77
CA GLU A 32 14.31 -5.57 -9.46
C GLU A 32 15.44 -4.55 -9.26
N LYS A 33 16.34 -4.42 -10.24
CA LYS A 33 17.43 -3.44 -10.16
C LYS A 33 16.92 -2.01 -10.04
N THR A 34 15.81 -1.69 -10.69
CA THR A 34 15.21 -0.35 -10.63
C THR A 34 14.70 -0.06 -9.22
N LEU A 35 14.09 -1.04 -8.56
CA LEU A 35 13.69 -0.94 -7.16
C LEU A 35 14.87 -0.78 -6.22
N LEU A 36 15.94 -1.57 -6.40
CA LEU A 36 17.16 -1.48 -5.58
C LEU A 36 17.81 -0.10 -5.68
N MET A 37 17.93 0.45 -6.89
CA MET A 37 18.45 1.81 -7.10
C MET A 37 17.56 2.87 -6.44
N ALA A 38 16.23 2.70 -6.47
CA ALA A 38 15.31 3.59 -5.77
C ALA A 38 15.45 3.49 -4.24
N ALA A 39 15.73 2.29 -3.71
CA ALA A 39 15.96 2.07 -2.29
C ALA A 39 17.28 2.68 -1.79
N GLU A 40 18.31 2.72 -2.63
CA GLU A 40 19.60 3.36 -2.34
C GLU A 40 19.47 4.88 -2.17
N ASP A 41 18.51 5.53 -2.85
CA ASP A 41 18.22 6.97 -2.72
C ASP A 41 17.66 7.35 -1.33
N GLN A 42 17.27 6.35 -0.51
CA GLN A 42 16.65 6.52 0.82
C GLN A 42 15.42 7.44 0.86
N ASN A 43 14.85 7.77 -0.30
CA ASN A 43 13.70 8.63 -0.44
C ASN A 43 12.43 7.80 -0.64
N ILE A 44 11.53 7.85 0.35
CA ILE A 44 10.26 7.12 0.36
C ILE A 44 9.44 7.41 -0.92
N SER A 45 9.47 8.64 -1.44
CA SER A 45 8.73 8.98 -2.65
C SER A 45 9.28 8.29 -3.90
N THR A 46 10.61 8.18 -4.02
CA THR A 46 11.30 7.47 -5.12
C THR A 46 11.00 5.97 -5.06
N ILE A 47 11.10 5.37 -3.88
CA ILE A 47 10.79 3.95 -3.65
C ILE A 47 9.34 3.65 -4.00
N THR A 48 8.41 4.47 -3.51
CA THR A 48 6.98 4.29 -3.75
C THR A 48 6.63 4.42 -5.24
N LYS A 49 7.29 5.35 -5.94
CA LYS A 49 7.11 5.51 -7.39
C LYS A 49 7.62 4.27 -8.15
N ALA A 50 8.82 3.80 -7.84
CA ALA A 50 9.38 2.60 -8.44
C ALA A 50 8.48 1.38 -8.19
N MET A 51 7.95 1.23 -6.98
CA MET A 51 6.98 0.19 -6.64
C MET A 51 5.72 0.26 -7.52
N ARG A 52 5.11 1.44 -7.66
CA ARG A 52 3.93 1.64 -8.54
C ARG A 52 4.23 1.31 -10.00
N ASP A 53 5.38 1.76 -10.51
CA ASP A 53 5.79 1.52 -11.89
C ASP A 53 5.97 0.01 -12.14
N ILE A 54 6.54 -0.72 -11.17
CA ILE A 54 6.70 -2.18 -11.22
C ILE A 54 5.34 -2.87 -11.21
N ILE A 55 4.45 -2.53 -10.27
CA ILE A 55 3.11 -3.13 -10.20
C ILE A 55 2.37 -2.92 -11.52
N SER A 56 2.30 -1.68 -12.00
CA SER A 56 1.62 -1.34 -13.27
C SER A 56 2.19 -2.13 -14.46
N THR A 57 3.52 -2.28 -14.53
CA THR A 57 4.16 -3.04 -15.61
C THR A 57 3.92 -4.55 -15.49
N CYS A 58 3.89 -5.07 -14.26
CA CYS A 58 3.72 -6.50 -13.99
C CYS A 58 2.26 -6.96 -14.07
N THR A 59 1.30 -6.03 -13.93
CA THR A 59 -0.14 -6.27 -14.09
C THR A 59 -0.68 -5.76 -15.42
N GLU A 60 0.19 -5.42 -16.39
CA GLU A 60 -0.17 -4.85 -17.69
C GLU A 60 -1.13 -3.64 -17.64
N GLY A 61 -1.07 -2.87 -16.54
CA GLY A 61 -1.94 -1.70 -16.31
C GLY A 61 -3.38 -2.04 -15.90
N GLU A 62 -3.71 -3.31 -15.60
CA GLU A 62 -5.04 -3.72 -15.12
C GLU A 62 -5.41 -3.09 -13.77
N VAL A 63 -4.41 -2.74 -12.96
CA VAL A 63 -4.61 -2.20 -11.60
C VAL A 63 -4.66 -0.68 -11.58
N ASP A 64 -5.74 -0.12 -11.07
CA ASP A 64 -5.84 1.32 -10.80
C ASP A 64 -5.16 1.71 -9.48
N LEU A 65 -3.84 1.88 -9.55
CA LEU A 65 -3.00 2.26 -8.41
C LEU A 65 -3.29 3.65 -7.81
N LYS A 66 -4.12 4.48 -8.46
CA LYS A 66 -4.48 5.79 -7.94
C LYS A 66 -5.61 5.71 -6.93
N ASN A 67 -6.56 4.82 -7.18
CA ASN A 67 -7.76 4.69 -6.36
C ASN A 67 -7.67 3.59 -5.28
N LEU A 68 -6.66 2.72 -5.35
CA LEU A 68 -6.43 1.70 -4.33
C LEU A 68 -5.93 2.26 -3.01
N ALA A 69 -6.26 1.54 -1.94
CA ALA A 69 -5.72 1.83 -0.62
C ALA A 69 -4.23 1.44 -0.54
N PRO A 70 -3.42 2.13 0.29
CA PRO A 70 -2.00 1.83 0.45
C PRO A 70 -1.73 0.35 0.80
N TYR A 71 -2.55 -0.25 1.65
CA TYR A 71 -2.39 -1.66 2.03
C TYR A 71 -2.64 -2.63 0.88
N ASP A 72 -3.49 -2.28 -0.09
CA ASP A 72 -3.68 -3.12 -1.29
C ASP A 72 -2.43 -3.07 -2.16
N ILE A 73 -1.86 -1.88 -2.34
CA ILE A 73 -0.65 -1.67 -3.14
C ILE A 73 0.52 -2.44 -2.52
N GLU A 74 0.70 -2.35 -1.20
CA GLU A 74 1.71 -3.11 -0.46
C GLU A 74 1.47 -4.62 -0.55
N TYR A 75 0.23 -5.08 -0.41
CA TYR A 75 -0.12 -6.49 -0.55
C TYR A 75 0.21 -7.02 -1.96
N ILE A 76 -0.23 -6.32 -3.01
CA ILE A 76 0.06 -6.67 -4.41
C ILE A 76 1.58 -6.74 -4.62
N PHE A 77 2.32 -5.77 -4.09
CA PHE A 77 3.76 -5.75 -4.19
C PHE A 77 4.44 -6.93 -3.47
N LEU A 78 3.98 -7.29 -2.27
CA LEU A 78 4.50 -8.45 -1.55
C LEU A 78 4.27 -9.75 -2.32
N GLN A 79 3.06 -9.96 -2.86
CA GLN A 79 2.75 -11.13 -3.69
C GLN A 79 3.62 -11.20 -4.95
N LEU A 80 3.79 -10.05 -5.63
CA LEU A 80 4.71 -9.92 -6.77
C LEU A 80 6.15 -10.29 -6.39
N ARG A 81 6.64 -9.76 -5.26
CA ARG A 81 7.99 -10.03 -4.76
C ARG A 81 8.19 -11.50 -4.42
N GLY A 82 7.22 -12.14 -3.77
CA GLY A 82 7.27 -13.56 -3.42
C GLY A 82 7.57 -14.43 -4.64
N LYS A 83 6.80 -14.25 -5.72
CA LYS A 83 6.98 -15.00 -6.98
C LYS A 83 8.18 -14.59 -7.83
N SER A 84 8.86 -13.50 -7.49
CA SER A 84 10.01 -12.98 -8.25
C SER A 84 11.36 -13.29 -7.60
N VAL A 85 11.46 -13.16 -6.27
CA VAL A 85 12.72 -13.30 -5.51
C VAL A 85 12.67 -14.49 -4.56
N GLY A 86 11.51 -14.74 -3.96
CA GLY A 86 11.30 -15.79 -2.98
C GLY A 86 10.31 -15.38 -1.90
N ASP A 87 9.58 -16.37 -1.39
CA ASP A 87 8.46 -16.16 -0.46
C ASP A 87 8.93 -15.84 0.97
N VAL A 88 10.19 -16.13 1.34
CA VAL A 88 10.73 -15.85 2.69
C VAL A 88 11.53 -14.54 2.74
N ILE A 89 11.13 -13.64 3.63
CA ILE A 89 11.84 -12.40 3.98
C ILE A 89 12.65 -12.63 5.25
N ASN A 90 13.97 -12.46 5.18
CA ASN A 90 14.85 -12.46 6.35
C ASN A 90 15.09 -11.02 6.81
N LEU A 91 14.65 -10.69 8.01
CA LEU A 91 14.84 -9.40 8.65
C LEU A 91 15.83 -9.52 9.79
N ASN A 92 16.82 -8.63 9.84
CA ASN A 92 17.71 -8.52 11.00
C ASN A 92 17.27 -7.34 11.86
N LEU A 93 16.47 -7.61 12.89
CA LEU A 93 15.91 -6.59 13.77
C LEU A 93 16.94 -6.22 14.83
N LYS A 94 17.29 -4.94 14.91
CA LYS A 94 18.15 -4.43 15.99
C LYS A 94 17.39 -4.46 17.31
N LYS A 95 18.11 -4.78 18.38
CA LYS A 95 17.56 -4.71 19.73
C LYS A 95 17.09 -3.28 20.03
N PRO A 96 15.82 -3.07 20.44
CA PRO A 96 15.37 -1.78 20.93
C PRO A 96 16.18 -1.33 22.15
N GLU A 97 16.41 -0.01 22.27
CA GLU A 97 17.12 0.57 23.42
C GLU A 97 16.35 0.34 24.73
N ALA A 98 15.02 0.27 24.67
CA ALA A 98 14.14 0.06 25.82
C ALA A 98 14.18 -1.37 26.41
N ILE A 99 14.81 -2.34 25.73
CA ILE A 99 14.93 -3.70 26.24
C ILE A 99 16.27 -3.83 26.96
N GLU A 100 16.24 -3.83 28.28
CA GLU A 100 17.38 -4.24 29.10
C GLU A 100 17.41 -5.76 29.19
N CYS A 101 18.55 -6.35 28.88
CA CYS A 101 18.73 -7.79 29.01
C CYS A 101 19.41 -8.06 30.36
N GLU A 102 18.86 -8.99 31.13
CA GLU A 102 19.44 -9.38 32.42
C GLU A 102 20.78 -10.14 32.24
N GLU A 103 21.02 -10.70 31.05
CA GLU A 103 22.21 -11.49 30.71
C GLU A 103 23.29 -10.64 30.03
N SER A 104 24.55 -10.95 30.37
CA SER A 104 25.75 -10.23 29.89
C SER A 104 25.99 -10.37 28.39
N GLU A 105 25.45 -11.42 27.75
CA GLU A 105 25.62 -11.75 26.33
C GLU A 105 24.34 -11.51 25.52
N CYS A 106 23.73 -10.33 25.68
CA CYS A 106 22.53 -10.01 24.90
C CYS A 106 22.87 -9.74 23.43
N PRO A 107 22.32 -10.51 22.46
CA PRO A 107 22.57 -10.26 21.05
C PRO A 107 21.99 -8.90 20.64
N GLY A 108 22.82 -8.06 20.01
CA GLY A 108 22.42 -6.72 19.56
C GLY A 108 21.40 -6.71 18.43
N SER A 109 21.12 -7.86 17.83
CA SER A 109 20.09 -8.04 16.80
C SER A 109 19.57 -9.47 16.76
N THR A 110 18.42 -9.68 16.13
CA THR A 110 17.78 -10.99 15.96
C THR A 110 17.31 -11.16 14.53
N GLU A 111 17.61 -12.31 13.92
CA GLU A 111 17.07 -12.69 12.62
C GLU A 111 15.63 -13.19 12.80
N VAL A 112 14.70 -12.58 12.06
CA VAL A 112 13.30 -12.98 11.98
C VAL A 112 13.01 -13.36 10.53
N ARG A 113 12.39 -14.53 10.34
CA ARG A 113 11.95 -15.00 9.02
C ARG A 113 10.45 -14.84 8.91
N ILE A 114 10.01 -14.20 7.84
CA ILE A 114 8.60 -13.95 7.55
C ILE A 114 8.29 -14.59 6.20
N ASP A 115 7.31 -15.50 6.17
CA ASP A 115 6.78 -16.01 4.92
C ASP A 115 5.73 -15.03 4.37
N ILE A 116 5.87 -14.64 3.10
CA ILE A 116 4.94 -13.74 2.41
C ILE A 116 3.56 -14.39 2.28
N ASP A 117 3.49 -15.71 2.11
CA ASP A 117 2.22 -16.42 1.97
C ASP A 117 1.40 -16.42 3.29
N ASP A 118 2.07 -16.21 4.42
CA ASP A 118 1.44 -16.04 5.73
C ASP A 118 0.87 -14.63 5.96
N ILE A 119 1.27 -13.64 5.14
CA ILE A 119 0.80 -12.25 5.25
C ILE A 119 -0.62 -12.16 4.67
N LYS A 120 -1.60 -12.05 5.56
CA LYS A 120 -3.02 -11.90 5.21
C LYS A 120 -3.56 -10.57 5.71
N ILE A 121 -4.27 -9.86 4.82
CA ILE A 121 -4.97 -8.63 5.19
C ILE A 121 -6.31 -9.00 5.83
N ASP A 122 -6.46 -8.70 7.12
CA ASP A 122 -7.71 -8.87 7.85
C ASP A 122 -8.65 -7.69 7.58
N THR A 123 -9.61 -7.89 6.69
CA THR A 123 -10.64 -6.90 6.35
C THR A 123 -11.88 -6.99 7.23
N SER A 124 -11.96 -7.96 8.16
CA SER A 124 -13.16 -8.22 8.98
C SER A 124 -13.49 -7.07 9.95
N LYS A 125 -12.49 -6.26 10.31
CA LYS A 125 -12.62 -5.12 11.21
C LYS A 125 -12.84 -3.79 10.47
N ILE A 126 -12.95 -3.80 9.14
CA ILE A 126 -13.24 -2.59 8.39
C ILE A 126 -14.68 -2.18 8.70
N VAL A 127 -14.81 -1.00 9.32
CA VAL A 127 -16.11 -0.38 9.61
C VAL A 127 -16.78 0.10 8.32
N ASP A 128 -18.11 0.17 8.32
CA ASP A 128 -18.84 0.76 7.19
C ASP A 128 -18.35 2.21 6.99
N SER A 129 -17.98 2.55 5.77
CA SER A 129 -17.49 3.88 5.47
C SER A 129 -18.60 4.93 5.27
N LYS A 130 -19.87 4.56 5.48
CA LYS A 130 -21.00 5.48 5.65
C LYS A 130 -21.12 5.89 7.11
N ILE A 131 -20.96 7.18 7.35
CA ILE A 131 -21.13 7.79 8.67
C ILE A 131 -22.39 8.64 8.64
N GLU A 132 -23.40 8.26 9.41
CA GLU A 132 -24.61 9.05 9.61
C GLU A 132 -24.32 10.17 10.63
N LEU A 133 -24.56 11.42 10.23
CA LEU A 133 -24.42 12.58 11.12
C LEU A 133 -25.77 12.95 11.75
N THR A 134 -26.83 12.87 10.95
CA THR A 134 -28.22 13.07 11.37
C THR A 134 -29.11 12.04 10.67
N LYS A 135 -30.44 12.12 10.86
CA LYS A 135 -31.40 11.21 10.20
C LYS A 135 -31.41 11.33 8.68
N ASP A 136 -31.09 12.51 8.16
CA ASP A 136 -31.18 12.81 6.74
C ASP A 136 -29.81 13.10 6.11
N ILE A 137 -28.78 13.39 6.91
CA ILE A 137 -27.45 13.76 6.42
C ILE A 137 -26.41 12.73 6.84
N GLY A 138 -25.56 12.33 5.91
CA GLY A 138 -24.36 11.56 6.22
C GLY A 138 -23.26 11.71 5.17
N ILE A 139 -22.12 11.10 5.48
CA ILE A 139 -20.89 11.20 4.70
C ILE A 139 -20.39 9.81 4.32
N LYS A 140 -20.01 9.62 3.06
CA LYS A 140 -19.30 8.43 2.59
C LYS A 140 -17.81 8.77 2.50
N LEU A 141 -17.01 8.02 3.24
CA LEU A 141 -15.56 8.09 3.17
C LEU A 141 -14.99 6.94 2.32
N GLY A 142 -13.88 7.21 1.66
CA GLY A 142 -12.99 6.23 1.07
C GLY A 142 -11.74 6.03 1.93
N PHE A 143 -10.86 5.14 1.51
CA PHE A 143 -9.52 5.04 2.10
C PHE A 143 -8.62 6.18 1.61
N PRO A 144 -7.65 6.63 2.43
CA PRO A 144 -6.68 7.60 1.96
C PRO A 144 -5.87 7.00 0.82
N GLN A 145 -5.77 7.74 -0.28
CA GLN A 145 -4.91 7.35 -1.40
C GLN A 145 -3.44 7.58 -1.02
N LEU A 146 -2.55 6.80 -1.62
CA LEU A 146 -1.12 6.87 -1.33
C LEU A 146 -0.52 8.26 -1.62
N ASP A 147 -1.06 9.01 -2.60
CA ASP A 147 -0.66 10.41 -2.83
C ASP A 147 -1.06 11.34 -1.67
N SER A 148 -2.25 11.12 -1.07
CA SER A 148 -2.70 11.86 0.11
C SER A 148 -1.81 11.56 1.31
N VAL A 149 -1.43 10.30 1.52
CA VAL A 149 -0.51 9.89 2.59
C VAL A 149 0.85 10.59 2.42
N GLN A 150 1.43 10.57 1.21
CA GLN A 150 2.71 11.23 0.94
C GLN A 150 2.66 12.74 1.12
N LYS A 151 1.55 13.38 0.75
CA LYS A 151 1.38 14.83 0.85
C LYS A 151 1.36 15.34 2.29
N TYR A 152 0.81 14.55 3.21
CA TYR A 152 0.57 14.96 4.60
C TYR A 152 1.56 14.37 5.60
N THR A 153 2.39 13.40 5.18
CA THR A 153 3.45 12.81 6.01
C THR A 153 4.70 13.70 6.01
N THR A 154 5.21 14.06 7.19
CA THR A 154 6.47 14.81 7.32
C THR A 154 7.69 13.88 7.23
N LYS A 155 8.88 14.46 7.03
CA LYS A 155 10.15 13.69 7.08
C LYS A 155 10.29 13.04 8.45
N GLY A 156 10.17 11.71 8.50
CA GLY A 156 10.18 10.92 9.75
C GLY A 156 8.88 10.17 10.04
N GLY A 157 7.86 10.25 9.18
CA GLY A 157 6.63 9.45 9.31
C GLY A 157 5.57 10.05 10.25
N ALA A 158 5.85 11.20 10.87
CA ALA A 158 4.89 11.88 11.73
C ALA A 158 3.90 12.71 10.91
N MET A 159 2.62 12.69 11.31
CA MET A 159 1.59 13.63 10.86
C MET A 159 1.18 14.52 12.03
N ASP A 160 1.07 15.83 11.79
CA ASP A 160 0.41 16.70 12.75
C ASP A 160 -1.12 16.55 12.68
N ALA A 161 -1.83 17.01 13.72
CA ALA A 161 -3.29 16.89 13.76
C ALA A 161 -3.98 17.58 12.58
N SER A 162 -3.45 18.72 12.09
CA SER A 162 -4.01 19.45 10.95
C SER A 162 -3.91 18.64 9.65
N ALA A 163 -2.78 17.96 9.45
CA ALA A 163 -2.49 17.10 8.33
C ALA A 163 -3.42 15.88 8.33
N VAL A 164 -3.71 15.30 9.50
CA VAL A 164 -4.70 14.22 9.65
C VAL A 164 -6.09 14.69 9.23
N PHE A 165 -6.56 15.86 9.69
CA PHE A 165 -7.86 16.38 9.27
C PHE A 165 -7.93 16.68 7.76
N LYS A 166 -6.85 17.23 7.18
CA LYS A 166 -6.77 17.45 5.73
C LYS A 166 -6.81 16.14 4.94
N MET A 167 -6.17 15.09 5.45
CA MET A 167 -6.22 13.76 4.85
C MET A 167 -7.64 13.18 4.91
N ILE A 168 -8.32 13.29 6.06
CA ILE A 168 -9.72 12.85 6.20
C ILE A 168 -10.62 13.58 5.21
N ASN A 169 -10.44 14.90 5.04
CA ASN A 169 -11.21 15.68 4.06
C ASN A 169 -10.97 15.20 2.61
N ASP A 170 -9.72 14.84 2.27
CA ASP A 170 -9.41 14.29 0.94
C ASP A 170 -9.99 12.87 0.75
N CYS A 171 -10.43 12.19 1.82
CA CYS A 171 -11.10 10.88 1.76
C CYS A 171 -12.62 10.98 1.61
N ILE A 172 -13.22 12.17 1.62
CA ILE A 172 -14.67 12.31 1.43
C ILE A 172 -15.01 12.00 -0.03
N GLU A 173 -15.83 10.97 -0.27
CA GLU A 173 -16.32 10.66 -1.62
C GLU A 173 -17.54 11.50 -1.97
N TYR A 174 -18.55 11.46 -1.10
CA TYR A 174 -19.77 12.24 -1.21
C TYR A 174 -20.44 12.45 0.14
N ILE A 175 -21.22 13.50 0.22
CA ILE A 175 -22.16 13.80 1.30
C ILE A 175 -23.55 13.56 0.74
N TRP A 176 -24.45 12.95 1.51
CA TRP A 176 -25.84 12.81 1.11
C TRP A 176 -26.75 13.58 2.07
N GLU A 177 -27.83 14.14 1.51
CA GLU A 177 -28.91 14.76 2.26
C GLU A 177 -30.24 14.27 1.69
N GLY A 178 -30.94 13.42 2.44
CA GLY A 178 -32.16 12.75 1.99
C GLY A 178 -31.94 11.90 0.73
N LYS A 179 -32.32 12.45 -0.44
CA LYS A 179 -32.13 11.81 -1.75
C LYS A 179 -31.04 12.47 -2.61
N GLU A 180 -30.51 13.60 -2.18
CA GLU A 180 -29.51 14.34 -2.92
C GLU A 180 -28.10 13.86 -2.54
N ILE A 181 -27.23 13.75 -3.54
CA ILE A 181 -25.84 13.31 -3.38
C ILE A 181 -24.93 14.43 -3.88
N TYR A 182 -24.08 14.92 -3.00
CA TYR A 182 -23.09 15.95 -3.23
C TYR A 182 -21.70 15.30 -3.26
N LYS A 183 -21.14 15.09 -4.46
CA LYS A 183 -19.81 14.49 -4.58
C LYS A 183 -18.76 15.52 -4.20
N ALA A 184 -17.75 15.11 -3.44
CA ALA A 184 -16.67 16.00 -3.02
C ALA A 184 -15.89 16.60 -4.21
N LYS A 185 -15.80 15.85 -5.32
CA LYS A 185 -15.16 16.32 -6.56
C LYS A 185 -15.87 17.50 -7.22
N ASP A 186 -17.16 17.67 -6.94
CA ASP A 186 -18.00 18.71 -7.54
C ASP A 186 -18.03 20.00 -6.68
N SER A 187 -17.36 19.98 -5.52
CA SER A 187 -17.29 21.10 -4.58
C SER A 187 -15.87 21.66 -4.51
N THR A 188 -15.73 22.99 -4.53
CA THR A 188 -14.44 23.67 -4.35
C THR A 188 -14.03 23.65 -2.87
N LYS A 189 -12.71 23.54 -2.61
CA LYS A 189 -12.14 23.62 -1.25
C LYS A 189 -12.34 25.00 -0.60
#